data_AF-A0A183LGQ9-F1
#
_entry.id   AF-A0A183LGQ9-F1
#
_cell.length_a   1.000
_cell.length_b   1.000
_cell.length_c   1.000
_cell.angle_alpha   90.00
_cell.angle_beta   90.00
_cell.angle_gamma   90.00
#
_symmetry.space_group_name_H-M   'P 1'
#
loop_
_entity.id
_entity.type
_entity.pdbx_description
1 polymer ?
#
loop_
_entity_poly.entity_id
_entity_poly.type
_entity_poly.pdbx_seq_one_letter_code
_entity_poly.pdbx_strand_id
1 'polypeptide(L)'
;MSVTISIIDKQGGSDAEVKARIHKANASLMTIEEHMELKTTFNQYQRIFNTNVKAVLLYGAETWRTTTTTIKKVQVFINSCLRKILNIHWPDTISNSLLWEKTNQLPAEEEIRKRR
;
A
#
# COMPACT_ATOMS: atom_id res chain seq x y z
N MET A 1 -9.47 17.47 -27.81
CA MET A 1 -10.61 16.83 -27.14
C MET A 1 -11.09 15.68 -28.01
N SER A 2 -10.80 14.44 -27.61
CA SER A 2 -11.61 13.26 -27.98
C SER A 2 -11.51 12.30 -26.82
N VAL A 3 -12.64 12.16 -26.15
CA VAL A 3 -12.88 11.28 -25.01
C VAL A 3 -13.05 9.87 -25.54
N THR A 4 -12.21 8.93 -25.10
CA THR A 4 -12.52 7.50 -25.22
C THR A 4 -12.62 6.93 -23.81
N ILE A 5 -13.77 7.16 -23.19
CA ILE A 5 -14.22 6.39 -22.04
C ILE A 5 -14.68 5.03 -22.60
N SER A 6 -13.76 4.06 -22.66
CA SER A 6 -14.13 2.67 -22.92
C SER A 6 -14.49 1.98 -21.61
N ILE A 7 -15.78 2.09 -21.27
CA ILE A 7 -16.45 1.25 -20.29
C ILE A 7 -16.62 -0.13 -20.93
N ILE A 8 -15.65 -1.05 -20.79
CA ILE A 8 -15.91 -2.50 -20.63
C ILE A 8 -14.73 -3.15 -19.89
N ASP A 9 -14.83 -3.21 -18.56
CA ASP A 9 -14.52 -4.46 -17.87
C ASP A 9 -15.48 -4.61 -16.69
N LYS A 10 -16.17 -5.75 -16.64
CA LYS A 10 -17.09 -6.10 -15.56
C LYS A 10 -16.25 -6.45 -14.34
N GLN A 11 -15.87 -5.44 -13.55
CA GLN A 11 -15.34 -5.56 -12.19
C GLN A 11 -13.95 -6.22 -12.01
N GLY A 12 -13.38 -6.90 -13.01
CA GLY A 12 -12.21 -7.76 -12.89
C GLY A 12 -10.85 -7.09 -13.13
N GLY A 13 -10.77 -6.09 -14.00
CA GLY A 13 -9.51 -5.48 -14.46
C GLY A 13 -8.77 -4.76 -13.33
N SER A 14 -9.45 -3.88 -12.61
CA SER A 14 -8.86 -3.17 -11.47
C SER A 14 -8.55 -4.11 -10.30
N ASP A 15 -9.33 -5.18 -10.10
CA ASP A 15 -9.08 -6.15 -9.03
C ASP A 15 -7.85 -7.03 -9.32
N ALA A 16 -7.75 -7.53 -10.55
CA ALA A 16 -6.59 -8.28 -11.03
C ALA A 16 -5.32 -7.43 -10.99
N GLU A 17 -5.40 -6.17 -11.40
CA GLU A 17 -4.30 -5.22 -11.32
C GLU A 17 -3.85 -4.98 -9.86
N VAL A 18 -4.78 -4.65 -8.96
CA VAL A 18 -4.49 -4.43 -7.54
C VAL A 18 -3.85 -5.68 -6.93
N LYS A 19 -4.36 -6.86 -7.27
CA LYS A 19 -3.77 -8.13 -6.84
C LYS A 19 -2.34 -8.27 -7.34
N ALA A 20 -2.07 -8.02 -8.62
CA ALA A 20 -0.72 -8.08 -9.18
C ALA A 20 0.23 -7.08 -8.51
N ARG A 21 -0.24 -5.87 -8.23
CA ARG A 21 0.52 -4.82 -7.55
C ARG A 21 0.85 -5.18 -6.11
N ILE A 22 -0.09 -5.79 -5.38
CA ILE A 22 0.14 -6.33 -4.04
C ILE A 22 1.24 -7.40 -4.08
N HIS A 23 1.19 -8.35 -5.02
CA HIS A 23 2.23 -9.39 -5.12
C HIS A 23 3.61 -8.77 -5.38
N LYS A 24 3.69 -7.78 -6.29
CA LYS A 24 4.94 -7.09 -6.59
C LYS A 24 5.46 -6.27 -5.39
N ALA A 25 4.57 -5.56 -4.71
CA ALA A 25 4.91 -4.79 -3.52
C ALA A 25 5.34 -5.69 -2.36
N ASN A 26 4.76 -6.89 -2.24
CA ASN A 26 5.17 -7.88 -1.25
C ASN A 26 6.58 -8.42 -1.53
N ALA A 27 6.95 -8.60 -2.81
CA ALA A 27 8.32 -8.94 -3.18
C ALA A 27 9.31 -7.83 -2.78
N SER A 28 8.96 -6.56 -3.02
CA SER A 28 9.76 -5.42 -2.55
C SER A 28 9.85 -5.37 -1.02
N LEU A 29 8.78 -5.72 -0.30
CA LEU A 29 8.79 -5.77 1.16
C LEU A 29 9.77 -6.81 1.69
N MET A 30 9.82 -8.03 1.12
CA MET A 30 10.75 -9.08 1.54
C MET A 30 12.22 -8.61 1.43
N THR A 31 12.58 -7.94 0.32
CA THR A 31 13.92 -7.35 0.17
C THR A 31 14.20 -6.28 1.22
N ILE A 32 13.19 -5.50 1.63
CA ILE A 32 13.35 -4.49 2.68
C ILE A 32 13.50 -5.14 4.05
N GLU A 33 12.73 -6.19 4.34
CA GLU A 33 12.82 -6.95 5.60
C GLU A 33 14.27 -7.44 5.83
N GLU A 34 14.91 -8.01 4.81
CA GLU A 34 16.35 -8.41 4.86
C GLU A 34 17.29 -7.23 5.16
N HIS A 35 17.04 -6.05 4.59
CA HIS A 35 17.85 -4.84 4.86
C HIS A 35 17.55 -4.20 6.22
N MET A 36 16.34 -4.35 6.76
CA MET A 36 15.94 -3.79 8.05
C MET A 36 16.66 -4.48 9.20
N GLU A 37 16.96 -5.78 9.05
CA GLU A 37 17.80 -6.55 9.98
C GLU A 37 19.22 -5.95 10.13
N LEU A 38 19.67 -5.10 9.18
CA LEU A 38 20.98 -4.43 9.19
C LEU A 38 21.01 -3.06 9.91
N LYS A 39 20.10 -2.82 10.88
CA LYS A 39 19.98 -1.58 11.70
C LYS A 39 19.51 -0.33 10.94
N THR A 40 18.50 -0.47 10.10
CA THR A 40 17.87 0.69 9.44
C THR A 40 17.11 1.55 10.46
N THR A 41 17.32 2.88 10.46
CA THR A 41 16.56 3.79 11.34
C THR A 41 15.12 3.93 10.88
N PHE A 42 14.22 4.25 11.80
CA PHE A 42 12.80 4.43 11.48
C PHE A 42 12.54 5.45 10.35
N ASN A 43 13.25 6.59 10.36
CA ASN A 43 13.16 7.61 9.29
C ASN A 43 13.63 7.08 7.93
N GLN A 44 14.71 6.28 7.92
CA GLN A 44 15.23 5.67 6.70
C GLN A 44 14.26 4.63 6.15
N TYR A 45 13.67 3.82 7.03
CA TYR A 45 12.63 2.88 6.66
C TYR A 45 11.42 3.57 6.02
N GLN A 46 10.89 4.64 6.61
CA GLN A 46 9.74 5.35 6.05
C GLN A 46 9.98 5.78 4.60
N ARG A 47 11.19 6.29 4.31
CA ARG A 47 11.59 6.66 2.94
C ARG A 47 11.64 5.44 2.03
N ILE A 48 12.26 4.35 2.48
CA ILE A 48 12.36 3.10 1.70
C ILE A 48 10.97 2.51 1.41
N PHE A 49 10.09 2.45 2.40
CA PHE A 49 8.71 1.98 2.25
C PHE A 49 7.93 2.83 1.24
N ASN A 50 8.03 4.16 1.34
CA ASN A 50 7.35 5.08 0.44
C ASN A 50 7.83 4.91 -1.01
N THR A 51 9.14 4.80 -1.23
CA THR A 51 9.75 4.72 -2.57
C THR A 51 9.63 3.34 -3.22
N ASN A 52 9.67 2.26 -2.44
CA ASN A 52 9.70 0.90 -2.99
C ASN A 52 8.33 0.22 -2.90
N VAL A 53 7.71 0.19 -1.72
CA VAL A 53 6.44 -0.54 -1.51
C VAL A 53 5.26 0.30 -2.00
N LYS A 54 5.10 1.52 -1.47
CA LYS A 54 3.97 2.40 -1.83
C LYS A 54 4.01 2.81 -3.29
N ALA A 55 5.19 3.15 -3.82
CA ALA A 55 5.31 3.52 -5.23
C ALA A 55 4.91 2.37 -6.16
N VAL A 56 5.37 1.14 -5.88
CA VAL A 56 4.98 -0.04 -6.67
C VAL A 56 3.50 -0.36 -6.52
N LEU A 57 2.99 -0.31 -5.29
CA LEU A 57 1.61 -0.64 -4.97
C LEU A 57 0.62 0.33 -5.64
N LEU A 58 0.87 1.63 -5.57
CA LEU A 58 -0.04 2.70 -6.00
C LEU A 58 0.28 3.24 -7.40
N TYR A 59 1.18 2.59 -8.15
CA TYR A 59 1.44 2.97 -9.53
C TYR A 59 0.21 2.69 -10.39
N GLY A 60 -0.24 3.70 -11.15
CA GLY A 60 -1.44 3.61 -11.97
C GLY A 60 -2.75 3.77 -11.17
N ALA A 61 -2.68 4.09 -9.87
CA ALA A 61 -3.87 4.22 -9.03
C ALA A 61 -4.79 5.38 -9.46
N GLU A 62 -4.28 6.33 -10.25
CA GLU A 62 -5.04 7.39 -10.89
C GLU A 62 -6.13 6.85 -11.83
N THR A 63 -5.90 5.70 -12.49
CA THR A 63 -6.86 5.08 -13.42
C THR A 63 -7.72 4.00 -12.76
N TRP A 64 -7.43 3.62 -11.52
CA TRP A 64 -8.18 2.58 -10.83
C TRP A 64 -9.65 2.96 -10.65
N ARG A 65 -10.52 1.97 -10.50
CA ARG A 65 -11.88 2.25 -10.04
C ARG A 65 -11.85 2.40 -8.52
N THR A 66 -12.22 3.56 -7.99
CA THR A 66 -12.25 3.84 -6.54
C THR A 66 -13.43 3.13 -5.87
N THR A 67 -13.37 1.80 -5.81
CA THR A 67 -14.35 1.01 -5.07
C THR A 67 -13.88 0.88 -3.61
N THR A 68 -14.84 0.86 -2.69
CA THR A 68 -14.56 0.63 -1.27
C THR A 68 -13.83 -0.70 -1.05
N THR A 69 -14.13 -1.72 -1.86
CA THR A 69 -13.43 -3.01 -1.84
C THR A 69 -11.96 -2.89 -2.25
N THR A 70 -11.65 -2.19 -3.34
CA THR A 70 -10.27 -1.95 -3.79
C THR A 70 -9.47 -1.20 -2.73
N ILE A 71 -10.02 -0.10 -2.20
CA ILE A 71 -9.38 0.69 -1.14
C ILE A 71 -9.11 -0.18 0.09
N LYS A 72 -10.09 -0.97 0.53
CA LYS A 72 -9.94 -1.87 1.68
C LYS A 72 -8.82 -2.89 1.46
N LYS A 73 -8.74 -3.52 0.27
CA LYS A 73 -7.67 -4.49 -0.05
C LYS A 73 -6.28 -3.86 0.05
N VAL A 74 -6.11 -2.66 -0.53
CA VAL A 74 -4.87 -1.90 -0.49
C VAL A 74 -4.53 -1.49 0.95
N GLN A 75 -5.50 -1.01 1.71
CA GLN A 75 -5.33 -0.61 3.10
C GLN A 75 -4.91 -1.78 3.99
N VAL A 76 -5.55 -2.95 3.84
CA VAL A 76 -5.20 -4.17 4.60
C VAL A 76 -3.76 -4.57 4.33
N PHE A 77 -3.33 -4.52 3.07
CA PHE A 77 -1.94 -4.82 2.71
C PHE A 77 -0.96 -3.82 3.33
N ILE A 78 -1.21 -2.51 3.22
CA ILE A 78 -0.37 -1.47 3.84
C ILE A 78 -0.30 -1.67 5.36
N ASN A 79 -1.44 -1.90 6.00
CA ASN A 79 -1.54 -2.13 7.44
C ASN A 79 -0.80 -3.39 7.91
N SER A 80 -0.76 -4.43 7.06
CA SER A 80 0.04 -5.63 7.30
C SER A 80 1.53 -5.31 7.24
N CYS A 81 1.97 -4.56 6.23
CA CYS A 81 3.37 -4.13 6.12
C CYS A 81 3.79 -3.33 7.36
N LEU A 82 3.04 -2.29 7.73
CA LEU A 82 3.39 -1.42 8.85
C LEU A 82 3.50 -2.18 10.18
N ARG A 83 2.64 -3.17 10.43
CA ARG A 83 2.73 -4.03 11.62
C ARG A 83 4.02 -4.84 11.65
N LYS A 84 4.39 -5.45 10.51
CA LYS A 84 5.65 -6.19 10.41
C LYS A 84 6.86 -5.30 10.69
N ILE A 85 6.87 -4.08 10.19
CA ILE A 85 7.99 -3.16 10.43
C ILE A 85 8.06 -2.66 11.88
N LEU A 86 6.93 -2.44 12.51
CA LEU A 86 6.91 -2.17 13.95
C LEU A 86 7.18 -3.43 14.80
N ASN A 87 7.44 -4.58 14.16
CA ASN A 87 7.64 -5.88 14.81
C ASN A 87 6.48 -6.27 15.75
N ILE A 88 5.26 -5.90 15.36
CA ILE A 88 4.04 -6.17 16.13
C ILE A 88 3.52 -7.55 15.70
N HIS A 89 3.66 -8.51 16.61
CA HIS A 89 3.16 -9.87 16.44
C HIS A 89 2.00 -10.12 17.39
N TRP A 90 1.13 -11.07 17.05
CA TRP A 90 0.16 -11.57 18.01
C TRP A 90 0.89 -12.10 19.26
N PRO A 91 0.46 -11.81 20.51
CA PRO A 91 -0.84 -11.25 20.93
C PRO A 91 -0.91 -9.71 20.99
N ASP A 92 0.14 -8.99 20.63
CA ASP A 92 0.16 -7.53 20.71
C ASP A 92 -0.86 -6.92 19.76
N THR A 93 -1.69 -6.03 20.28
CA THR A 93 -2.78 -5.41 19.53
C THR A 93 -2.56 -3.90 19.40
N ILE A 94 -2.62 -3.38 18.18
CA ILE A 94 -2.57 -1.95 17.88
C ILE A 94 -3.77 -1.55 17.03
N SER A 95 -4.41 -0.43 17.41
CA SER A 95 -5.47 0.16 16.60
C SER A 95 -4.91 0.68 15.26
N ASN A 96 -5.73 0.71 14.22
CA ASN A 96 -5.28 1.23 12.92
C ASN A 96 -4.90 2.72 13.00
N SER A 97 -5.61 3.52 13.81
CA SER A 97 -5.29 4.94 13.99
C SER A 97 -3.92 5.15 14.64
N LEU A 98 -3.63 4.44 15.73
CA LEU A 98 -2.34 4.54 16.43
C LEU A 98 -1.18 4.02 15.57
N LEU A 99 -1.43 2.99 14.75
CA LEU A 99 -0.48 2.49 13.77
C LEU A 99 -0.08 3.58 12.76
N TRP A 100 -1.06 4.30 12.22
CA TRP A 100 -0.83 5.38 11.26
C TRP A 100 -0.12 6.58 11.87
N GLU A 101 -0.51 6.96 13.09
CA GLU A 101 0.15 8.02 13.86
C GLU A 101 1.63 7.69 14.12
N LYS A 102 1.93 6.50 14.67
CA LYS A 102 3.31 6.05 14.91
C LYS A 102 4.15 6.00 13.64
N THR A 103 3.53 5.69 12.50
CA THR A 103 4.21 5.53 11.21
C THR A 103 4.22 6.80 10.33
N ASN A 104 3.57 7.87 10.78
CA ASN A 104 3.28 9.07 9.98
C ASN A 104 2.72 8.73 8.58
N GLN A 105 1.83 7.74 8.50
CA GLN A 105 1.22 7.30 7.25
C GLN A 105 -0.22 7.76 7.14
N LEU A 106 -0.68 8.05 5.92
CA LEU A 106 -2.08 8.32 5.64
C LEU A 106 -2.84 7.05 5.25
N PRO A 107 -4.17 7.01 5.47
CA PRO A 107 -5.02 5.97 4.91
C PRO A 107 -4.91 5.90 3.38
N ALA A 108 -5.06 4.70 2.84
CA ALA A 108 -4.92 4.40 1.41
C ALA A 108 -5.87 5.23 0.53
N GLU A 109 -7.08 5.50 1.02
CA GLU A 109 -8.05 6.34 0.32
C GLU A 109 -7.51 7.75 0.06
N GLU A 110 -6.93 8.36 1.09
CA GLU A 110 -6.38 9.70 1.03
C GLU A 110 -5.14 9.76 0.12
N GLU A 111 -4.30 8.73 0.17
CA GLU A 111 -3.13 8.60 -0.72
C GLU A 111 -3.53 8.45 -2.20
N ILE A 112 -4.55 7.64 -2.49
CA ILE A 112 -5.08 7.46 -3.85
C ILE A 112 -5.75 8.76 -4.33
N ARG A 113 -6.47 9.45 -3.45
CA ARG A 113 -7.12 10.73 -3.75
C ARG A 113 -6.11 11.81 -4.13
N LYS A 114 -4.96 11.88 -3.45
CA LYS A 114 -3.88 12.84 -3.76
C LYS A 114 -3.18 12.60 -5.10
N ARG A 115 -3.31 11.40 -5.67
CA ARG A 115 -2.67 11.01 -6.94
C ARG A 115 -3.55 11.29 -8.16
N ARG A 116 -4.79 11.72 -7.95
CA ARG A 116 -5.73 12.17 -8.98
C ARG A 116 -5.77 13.68 -9.02
#